data_AF-A0A090EIS9-F1
#
_entry.id   AF-A0A090EIS9-F1
#
_cell.length_a   1.000
_cell.length_b   1.000
_cell.length_c   1.000
_cell.angle_alpha   90.00
_cell.angle_beta   90.00
_cell.angle_gamma   90.00
#
_symmetry.space_group_name_H-M   'P 1'
#
loop_
_entity.id
_entity.type
_entity.pdbx_description
1 polymer ?
#
loop_
_entity_poly.entity_id
_entity_poly.type
_entity_poly.pdbx_seq_one_letter_code
_entity_poly.pdbx_strand_id
1 'polypeptide(L)'
;MEAYWSSILGVLALCLISVALAIYSGASKGFAGALSGPVIPADEDNRLYRIDRVHMNSVEALAPFVVPAMLAMIVGVRPNALAALVWAHPAYSTW
;
A
#
# COMPACT_ATOMS: atom_id res chain seq x y z
N MET A 1 3.26 24.18 -3.10
CA MET A 1 2.63 22.94 -3.61
C MET A 1 3.39 22.37 -4.80
N GLU A 2 3.69 23.16 -5.85
CA GLU A 2 4.42 22.65 -7.04
C GLU A 2 5.73 21.93 -6.74
N ALA A 3 6.51 22.39 -5.77
CA ALA A 3 7.77 21.75 -5.40
C ALA A 3 7.60 20.28 -4.93
N TYR A 4 6.43 19.90 -4.43
CA TYR A 4 6.14 18.55 -3.92
C TYR A 4 5.40 17.66 -4.91
N TRP A 5 5.23 18.07 -6.16
CA TRP A 5 4.41 17.33 -7.13
C TRP A 5 4.82 15.84 -7.26
N SER A 6 6.13 15.56 -7.21
CA SER A 6 6.66 14.20 -7.30
C SER A 6 6.29 13.35 -6.08
N SER A 7 6.33 13.94 -4.88
CA SER A 7 5.87 13.28 -3.65
C SER A 7 4.36 13.04 -3.70
N ILE A 8 3.58 14.00 -4.21
CA ILE A 8 2.13 13.86 -4.37
C ILE A 8 1.81 12.71 -5.33
N LEU A 9 2.48 12.65 -6.48
CA LEU A 9 2.34 11.54 -7.42
C LEU A 9 2.69 10.20 -6.79
N GLY A 10 3.80 10.13 -6.06
CA GLY A 10 4.22 8.89 -5.41
C GLY A 10 3.20 8.42 -4.36
N VAL A 11 2.67 9.33 -3.54
CA VAL A 11 1.59 9.01 -2.58
C VAL A 11 0.33 8.54 -3.31
N LEU A 12 -0.07 9.21 -4.38
CA LEU A 12 -1.22 8.79 -5.19
C LEU A 12 -1.01 7.39 -5.79
N ALA A 13 0.19 7.11 -6.31
CA ALA A 13 0.53 5.81 -6.84
C ALA A 13 0.45 4.71 -5.75
N LEU A 14 0.96 4.97 -4.54
CA LEU A 14 0.84 4.04 -3.41
C LEU A 14 -0.62 3.76 -3.04
N CYS A 15 -1.46 4.79 -3.01
CA CYS A 15 -2.90 4.63 -2.77
C CYS A 15 -3.56 3.78 -3.87
N LEU A 16 -3.26 4.04 -5.15
CA LEU A 16 -3.80 3.28 -6.26
C LEU A 16 -3.34 1.82 -6.25
N ILE A 17 -2.09 1.55 -5.88
CA ILE A 17 -1.57 0.18 -5.69
C ILE A 17 -2.36 -0.52 -4.59
N SER A 18 -2.58 0.13 -3.44
CA SER A 18 -3.37 -0.44 -2.34
C SER A 18 -4.80 -0.78 -2.76
N VAL A 19 -5.44 0.07 -3.57
CA VAL A 19 -6.77 -0.19 -4.13
C VAL A 19 -6.74 -1.35 -5.13
N ALA A 20 -5.76 -1.41 -6.01
CA ALA A 20 -5.60 -2.52 -6.96
C ALA A 20 -5.41 -3.85 -6.23
N LEU A 21 -4.62 -3.89 -5.14
CA LEU A 21 -4.46 -5.06 -4.29
C LEU A 21 -5.77 -5.46 -3.58
N ALA A 22 -6.57 -4.50 -3.14
CA ALA A 22 -7.89 -4.76 -2.56
C ALA A 22 -8.82 -5.46 -3.56
N ILE A 23 -8.89 -4.94 -4.79
CA ILE A 23 -9.69 -5.51 -5.88
C ILE A 23 -9.19 -6.91 -6.20
N TYR A 24 -7.87 -7.10 -6.31
CA TYR A 24 -7.29 -8.40 -6.64
C TYR A 24 -7.51 -9.44 -5.54
N SER A 25 -7.34 -9.07 -4.27
CA SER A 25 -7.65 -9.94 -3.12
C SER A 25 -9.12 -10.33 -3.10
N GLY A 26 -10.03 -9.35 -3.19
CA GLY A 26 -11.47 -9.59 -3.20
C GLY A 26 -11.91 -10.47 -4.37
N ALA A 27 -11.44 -10.19 -5.59
CA ALA A 27 -11.75 -11.00 -6.77
C ALA A 27 -11.23 -12.44 -6.63
N SER A 28 -9.99 -12.62 -6.13
CA SER A 28 -9.39 -13.94 -5.93
C SER A 28 -10.19 -14.78 -4.92
N LYS A 29 -10.62 -14.16 -3.80
CA LYS A 29 -11.52 -14.81 -2.83
C LYS A 29 -12.89 -15.12 -3.44
N GLY A 30 -13.41 -14.23 -4.29
CA GLY A 30 -14.67 -14.42 -5.01
C GLY A 30 -14.68 -15.60 -5.97
N PHE A 31 -13.66 -15.71 -6.81
CA PHE A 31 -13.52 -16.85 -7.72
C PHE A 31 -13.35 -18.19 -6.98
N ALA A 32 -12.75 -18.16 -5.79
CA ALA A 32 -12.61 -19.34 -4.94
C ALA A 32 -13.86 -19.66 -4.10
N GLY A 33 -14.94 -18.88 -4.20
CA GLY A 33 -16.14 -19.05 -3.38
C GLY A 33 -15.92 -18.74 -1.89
N ALA A 34 -14.83 -18.05 -1.55
CA ALA A 34 -14.39 -17.79 -0.18
C ALA A 34 -14.80 -16.40 0.36
N LEU A 35 -15.67 -15.66 -0.35
CA LEU A 35 -16.12 -14.31 0.03
C LEU A 35 -16.80 -14.24 1.40
N SER A 36 -17.47 -15.33 1.80
CA SER A 36 -18.17 -15.46 3.08
C SER A 36 -17.63 -16.64 3.92
N GLY A 37 -16.42 -17.10 3.60
CA GLY A 37 -15.83 -18.31 4.19
C GLY A 37 -15.10 -18.08 5.52
N PRO A 38 -14.67 -19.17 6.19
CA PRO A 38 -13.80 -19.09 7.36
C PRO A 38 -12.52 -18.31 7.04
N VAL A 39 -11.93 -17.67 8.06
CA VAL A 39 -10.63 -16.98 7.98
C VAL A 39 -9.65 -17.86 7.20
N ILE A 40 -9.06 -17.31 6.13
CA ILE A 40 -8.13 -18.05 5.29
C ILE A 40 -7.00 -18.54 6.20
N PRO A 41 -6.75 -19.86 6.27
CA PRO A 41 -5.72 -20.39 7.14
C PRO A 41 -4.37 -19.76 6.77
N ALA A 42 -3.61 -19.39 7.80
CA ALA A 42 -2.29 -18.78 7.68
C ALA A 42 -1.26 -19.84 7.23
N ASP A 43 -1.33 -20.18 5.95
CA ASP A 43 -0.52 -21.17 5.27
C ASP A 43 0.14 -20.51 4.05
N GLU A 44 1.47 -20.50 4.03
CA GLU A 44 2.25 -19.90 2.93
C GLU A 44 2.10 -20.67 1.61
N ASP A 45 1.71 -21.94 1.65
CA ASP A 45 1.41 -22.71 0.44
C ASP A 45 0.05 -22.30 -0.15
N ASN A 46 -0.80 -21.63 0.63
CA ASN A 46 -2.08 -21.11 0.18
C ASN A 46 -1.91 -19.77 -0.56
N ARG A 47 -2.10 -19.82 -1.88
CA ARG A 47 -2.06 -18.63 -2.73
C ARG A 47 -3.03 -17.53 -2.31
N LEU A 48 -4.23 -17.87 -1.84
CA LEU A 48 -5.23 -16.87 -1.41
C LEU A 48 -4.78 -16.15 -0.14
N TYR A 49 -4.13 -16.87 0.79
CA TYR A 49 -3.53 -16.27 1.99
C TYR A 49 -2.43 -15.28 1.61
N ARG A 50 -1.53 -15.66 0.71
CA ARG A 50 -0.43 -14.78 0.26
C ARG A 50 -0.93 -13.50 -0.40
N ILE A 51 -1.96 -13.60 -1.25
CA ILE A 51 -2.55 -12.42 -1.89
C ILE A 51 -3.17 -11.49 -0.83
N ASP A 52 -3.88 -12.07 0.14
CA ASP A 52 -4.52 -11.31 1.20
C ASP A 52 -3.51 -10.64 2.13
N ARG A 53 -2.43 -11.35 2.48
CA ARG A 53 -1.33 -10.85 3.30
C ARG A 53 -0.66 -9.64 2.65
N VAL A 54 -0.37 -9.70 1.35
CA VAL A 54 0.21 -8.59 0.58
C VAL A 54 -0.72 -7.37 0.57
N HIS A 55 -2.02 -7.59 0.38
CA HIS A 55 -3.02 -6.52 0.45
C HIS A 55 -3.07 -5.87 1.84
N MET A 56 -3.21 -6.67 2.89
CA MET A 56 -3.31 -6.17 4.26
C MET A 56 -2.04 -5.46 4.71
N ASN A 57 -0.86 -6.00 4.36
CA ASN A 57 0.41 -5.33 4.61
C ASN A 57 0.50 -3.97 3.91
N SER A 58 0.01 -3.87 2.67
CA SER A 58 -0.09 -2.57 1.97
C SER A 58 -0.96 -1.59 2.74
N VAL A 59 -2.12 -2.02 3.23
CA VAL A 59 -3.07 -1.15 3.96
C VAL A 59 -2.46 -0.67 5.28
N GLU A 60 -1.86 -1.59 6.03
CA GLU A 60 -1.24 -1.32 7.33
C GLU A 60 -0.03 -0.39 7.20
N ALA A 61 0.76 -0.50 6.13
CA ALA A 61 1.91 0.37 5.88
C ALA A 61 1.52 1.74 5.31
N LEU A 62 0.43 1.84 4.55
CA LEU A 62 0.05 3.06 3.83
C LEU A 62 -0.31 4.21 4.79
N ALA A 63 -1.22 3.98 5.72
CA ALA A 63 -1.66 5.02 6.66
C ALA A 63 -0.52 5.63 7.52
N PRO A 64 0.34 4.82 8.18
CA PRO A 64 1.46 5.36 8.96
C PRO A 64 2.55 5.99 8.09
N PHE A 65 2.55 5.79 6.77
CA PHE A 65 3.48 6.47 5.87
C PHE A 65 2.93 7.77 5.28
N VAL A 66 1.69 7.74 4.77
CA VAL A 66 1.08 8.89 4.07
C VAL A 66 0.86 10.07 5.03
N VAL A 67 0.43 9.81 6.26
CA VAL A 67 0.17 10.87 7.25
C VAL A 67 1.45 11.66 7.58
N PRO A 68 2.58 11.04 7.96
CA PRO A 68 3.85 11.75 8.11
C PRO A 68 4.35 12.42 6.84
N ALA A 69 4.17 11.81 5.66
CA ALA A 69 4.57 12.41 4.39
C ALA A 69 3.82 13.73 4.13
N MET A 70 2.51 13.77 4.40
CA MET A 70 1.72 15.00 4.30
C MET A 70 2.17 16.06 5.30
N LEU A 71 2.42 15.67 6.56
CA LEU A 71 2.94 16.59 7.58
C LEU A 71 4.31 17.16 7.18
N ALA A 72 5.19 16.35 6.60
CA ALA A 72 6.49 16.79 6.10
C ALA A 72 6.37 17.85 4.99
N MET A 73 5.37 17.73 4.10
CA MET A 73 5.09 18.76 3.09
C MET A 73 4.62 20.07 3.74
N ILE A 74 3.76 19.99 4.76
CA ILE A 74 3.22 21.15 5.48
C ILE A 74 4.33 21.90 6.23
N VAL A 75 5.23 21.16 6.90
CA VAL A 75 6.34 21.74 7.68
C VAL A 75 7.49 22.24 6.79
N GLY A 76 7.48 21.92 5.49
CA GLY A 76 8.48 22.47 4.55
C GLY A 76 9.73 21.61 4.38
N VAL A 77 9.66 20.29 4.57
CA VAL A 77 10.79 19.38 4.37
C VAL A 77 11.29 19.43 2.92
N ARG A 78 12.61 19.31 2.70
CA ARG A 78 13.23 19.37 1.36
C ARG A 78 12.50 18.47 0.36
N PRO A 79 11.90 19.02 -0.72
CA PRO A 79 11.01 18.24 -1.60
C PRO A 79 11.69 17.03 -2.26
N ASN A 80 12.94 17.17 -2.70
CA ASN A 80 13.68 16.07 -3.32
C ASN A 80 13.96 14.92 -2.35
N ALA A 81 14.23 15.22 -1.08
CA ALA A 81 14.45 14.20 -0.06
C ALA A 81 13.14 13.47 0.25
N LEU A 82 12.03 14.20 0.36
CA LEU A 82 10.72 13.59 0.59
C LEU A 82 10.28 12.74 -0.61
N ALA A 83 10.48 13.21 -1.84
CA ALA A 83 10.19 12.44 -3.05
C ALA A 83 11.00 11.13 -3.08
N ALA A 84 12.30 11.18 -2.78
CA ALA A 84 13.13 9.98 -2.70
C ALA A 84 12.59 8.95 -1.70
N LEU A 85 12.16 9.40 -0.51
CA LEU A 85 11.56 8.52 0.49
C LEU A 85 10.24 7.91 0.02
N VAL A 86 9.35 8.70 -0.58
CA VAL A 86 8.06 8.23 -1.12
C VAL A 86 8.27 7.17 -2.20
N TRP A 87 9.19 7.40 -3.14
CA TRP A 87 9.47 6.45 -4.21
C TRP A 87 10.25 5.21 -3.75
N ALA A 88 11.00 5.32 -2.65
CA ALA A 88 11.70 4.19 -2.06
C ALA A 88 10.81 3.32 -1.16
N HIS A 89 9.72 3.86 -0.61
CA HIS A 89 8.78 3.15 0.26
C HIS A 89 8.39 1.74 -0.23
N PRO A 90 7.95 1.52 -1.48
CA PRO A 90 7.51 0.19 -1.92
C PRO A 90 8.65 -0.87 -1.95
N ALA A 91 9.92 -0.44 -1.96
CA ALA A 91 11.07 -1.33 -1.87
C ALA A 91 11.40 -1.74 -0.43
N TYR A 92 10.98 -0.94 0.56
CA TYR A 92 11.23 -1.18 1.98
C TYR A 92 9.99 -1.68 2.74
N SER A 93 8.80 -1.59 2.15
CA SER A 93 7.62 -2.29 2.66
C SER A 93 7.81 -3.79 2.40
N THR A 94 8.24 -4.52 3.42
CA THR A 94 8.39 -5.98 3.37
C THR A 94 7.03 -6.63 3.05
N TRP A 95 6.93 -7.37 1.94
CA TRP A 95 5.70 -8.02 1.45
C TRP A 95 5.57 -9.48 1.92
#